data_AF-A0A0M3K5Q5-F1
#
_entry.id   AF-A0A0M3K5Q5-F1
#
_cell.length_a   1.000
_cell.length_b   1.000
_cell.length_c   1.000
_cell.angle_alpha   90.00
_cell.angle_beta   90.00
_cell.angle_gamma   90.00
#
_symmetry.space_group_name_H-M   'P 1'
#
loop_
_entity.id
_entity.type
_entity.pdbx_description
1 polymer ?
#
loop_
_entity_poly.entity_id
_entity_poly.type
_entity_poly.pdbx_seq_one_letter_code
_entity_poly.pdbx_strand_id
1 'polypeptide(L)'
;MTHLSSPVNCWISCRFPLIILWFVSVIAQKQYHRSLRISVFYRSNLQLLDRAAAQLYYDCANNYPYVKLCEAFGLPDYASTWFKLTIMHIWMVLMRLHVSLEVHSYIRLQRSLLAVMWMDVDKRLEVIGKEIKQSLTSYGDMKHMHGLHLQTLLEYDEGYLSDDTVLAGAIWRCLYLQRSYDPIYVNRVILYIRSTMAYLDSLDLNDILVDGIKEWKTMKPTVTDVKKFDDCDRKRREYEEKKIIS
;
A
#
# COMPACT_ATOMS: atom_id res chain seq x y z
N MET A 1 26.81 -1.97 36.22
CA MET A 1 27.02 -3.39 35.85
C MET A 1 25.72 -4.08 36.19
N THR A 2 24.83 -4.50 35.29
CA THR A 2 24.92 -5.01 33.92
C THR A 2 23.63 -4.63 33.18
N HIS A 3 23.73 -3.88 32.08
CA HIS A 3 22.59 -3.66 31.18
C HIS A 3 22.41 -4.89 30.28
N LEU A 4 21.32 -5.63 30.49
CA LEU A 4 20.82 -6.59 29.51
C LEU A 4 20.06 -5.80 28.44
N SER A 5 20.63 -5.74 27.23
CA SER A 5 19.99 -5.25 26.03
C SER A 5 18.94 -6.25 25.54
N SER A 6 17.67 -5.83 25.49
CA SER A 6 16.58 -6.58 24.84
C SER A 6 16.68 -6.52 23.31
N PRO A 7 16.44 -7.60 22.56
CA PRO A 7 16.74 -7.71 21.13
C PRO A 7 15.55 -7.28 20.24
N VAL A 8 15.02 -6.07 20.43
CA VAL A 8 13.85 -5.59 19.65
C VAL A 8 14.16 -4.41 18.72
N ASN A 9 15.38 -3.86 18.77
CA ASN A 9 15.72 -2.64 18.04
C ASN A 9 16.60 -2.85 16.79
N CYS A 10 16.63 -4.05 16.21
CA CYS A 10 17.53 -4.38 15.08
C CYS A 10 16.82 -4.59 13.72
N TRP A 11 15.53 -4.22 13.58
CA TRP A 11 14.76 -4.47 12.34
C TRP A 11 14.38 -3.22 11.54
N ILE A 12 14.78 -2.03 11.98
CA ILE A 12 14.42 -0.76 11.31
C ILE A 12 15.52 -0.28 10.32
N SER A 13 16.74 -0.81 10.40
CA SER A 13 17.89 -0.23 9.69
C SER A 13 18.07 -0.64 8.22
N CYS A 14 17.20 -1.48 7.64
CA CYS A 14 17.35 -1.98 6.25
C CYS A 14 16.12 -1.77 5.36
N ARG A 15 15.20 -0.84 5.68
CA ARG A 15 14.12 -0.42 4.76
C ARG A 15 14.59 0.78 3.93
N PHE A 16 15.40 0.53 2.90
CA PHE A 16 15.64 1.55 1.88
C PHE A 16 14.31 1.93 1.20
N PRO A 17 14.00 3.22 1.01
CA PRO A 17 12.77 3.63 0.35
C PRO A 17 12.72 3.13 -1.09
N LEU A 18 11.55 2.61 -1.51
CA LEU A 18 11.21 2.17 -2.88
C LEU A 18 11.50 3.23 -3.96
N ILE A 19 11.73 4.49 -3.56
CA ILE A 19 12.17 5.62 -4.38
C ILE A 19 13.40 5.29 -5.24
N ILE A 20 14.37 4.52 -4.71
CA ILE A 20 15.62 4.26 -5.44
C ILE A 20 15.40 3.24 -6.58
N LEU A 21 14.53 2.24 -6.44
CA LEU A 21 14.26 1.27 -7.52
C LEU A 21 13.28 1.78 -8.57
N TRP A 22 12.44 2.76 -8.23
CA TRP A 22 11.63 3.50 -9.20
C TRP A 22 12.50 4.32 -10.16
N PHE A 23 13.44 5.12 -9.63
CA PHE A 23 14.38 5.90 -10.46
C PHE A 23 15.41 5.03 -11.19
N VAL A 24 15.90 3.96 -10.55
CA VAL A 24 16.80 3.00 -11.21
C VAL A 24 16.08 2.25 -12.33
N SER A 25 14.77 2.00 -12.28
CA SER A 25 14.09 1.33 -13.42
C SER A 25 13.96 2.18 -14.69
N VAL A 26 13.87 3.51 -14.60
CA VAL A 26 13.82 4.40 -15.77
C VAL A 26 15.22 4.66 -16.34
N ILE A 27 16.25 4.74 -15.48
CA ILE A 27 17.63 5.00 -15.91
C ILE A 27 18.40 3.71 -16.25
N ALA A 28 18.14 2.59 -15.56
CA ALA A 28 18.83 1.31 -15.80
C ALA A 28 18.30 0.50 -17.00
N GLN A 29 17.29 0.99 -17.72
CA GLN A 29 16.91 0.40 -19.01
C GLN A 29 18.03 0.47 -20.07
N LYS A 30 19.03 1.34 -19.90
CA LYS A 30 20.10 1.52 -20.89
C LYS A 30 21.33 0.62 -20.73
N GLN A 31 21.47 -0.14 -19.65
CA GLN A 31 22.77 -0.76 -19.33
C GLN A 31 22.72 -2.19 -18.76
N TYR A 32 21.78 -3.02 -19.21
CA TYR A 32 21.75 -4.44 -18.86
C TYR A 32 21.48 -5.33 -20.08
N HIS A 33 22.31 -5.20 -21.10
CA HIS A 33 22.41 -6.17 -22.18
C HIS A 33 23.78 -6.85 -22.10
N ARG A 34 23.96 -7.84 -21.23
CA ARG A 34 25.04 -8.81 -21.42
C ARG A 34 24.82 -10.17 -20.75
N SER A 35 24.70 -11.16 -21.63
CA SER A 35 25.02 -12.58 -21.49
C SER A 35 23.90 -13.53 -21.07
N LEU A 36 23.40 -14.26 -22.09
CA LEU A 36 22.40 -15.31 -22.03
C LEU A 36 22.99 -16.64 -21.55
N ARG A 37 22.42 -17.21 -20.47
CA ARG A 37 22.24 -18.66 -20.30
C ARG A 37 21.14 -18.96 -19.28
N ILE A 38 19.92 -18.53 -19.57
CA ILE A 38 18.76 -18.61 -18.67
C ILE A 38 17.51 -18.86 -19.52
N SER A 39 17.19 -20.10 -19.90
CA SER A 39 16.06 -20.34 -20.85
C SER A 39 15.03 -21.39 -20.46
N VAL A 40 15.19 -22.10 -19.33
CA VAL A 40 14.15 -23.05 -18.87
C VAL A 40 13.75 -22.83 -17.40
N PHE A 41 14.71 -22.68 -16.48
CA PHE A 41 14.43 -22.44 -15.05
C PHE A 41 13.75 -21.09 -14.76
N TYR A 42 14.03 -20.05 -15.53
CA TYR A 42 13.32 -18.78 -15.42
C TYR A 42 11.90 -18.86 -15.98
N ARG A 43 11.64 -19.68 -17.01
CA ARG A 43 10.34 -19.72 -17.69
C ARG A 43 9.23 -20.26 -16.79
N SER A 44 9.53 -21.27 -15.98
CA SER A 44 8.63 -21.80 -14.96
C SER A 44 8.35 -20.80 -13.84
N ASN A 45 9.39 -20.09 -13.37
CA ASN A 45 9.25 -19.05 -12.34
C ASN A 45 8.47 -17.82 -12.84
N LEU A 46 8.61 -17.44 -14.13
CA LEU A 46 7.89 -16.32 -14.71
C LEU A 46 6.37 -16.55 -14.74
N GLN A 47 5.93 -17.74 -15.14
CA GLN A 47 4.49 -18.07 -15.17
C GLN A 47 3.88 -18.09 -13.76
N LEU A 48 4.64 -18.59 -12.78
CA LEU A 48 4.22 -18.55 -11.38
C LEU A 48 4.05 -17.10 -10.90
N LEU A 49 5.04 -16.23 -11.15
CA LEU A 49 4.97 -14.82 -10.75
C LEU A 49 3.84 -14.06 -11.45
N ASP A 50 3.58 -14.35 -12.72
CA ASP A 50 2.46 -13.72 -13.44
C ASP A 50 1.10 -14.19 -12.91
N ARG A 51 0.97 -15.48 -12.58
CA ARG A 51 -0.23 -16.01 -11.92
C ARG A 51 -0.43 -15.41 -10.53
N ALA A 52 0.64 -15.37 -9.73
CA ALA A 52 0.63 -14.76 -8.40
C ALA A 52 0.24 -13.28 -8.48
N ALA A 53 0.81 -12.53 -9.43
CA ALA A 53 0.49 -11.14 -9.65
C ALA A 53 -0.99 -10.90 -9.97
N ALA A 54 -1.58 -11.74 -10.84
CA ALA A 54 -2.99 -11.66 -11.17
C ALA A 54 -3.89 -12.00 -9.97
N GLN A 55 -3.54 -13.03 -9.20
CA GLN A 55 -4.27 -13.40 -7.98
C GLN A 55 -4.20 -12.30 -6.93
N LEU A 56 -3.00 -11.78 -6.64
CA LEU A 56 -2.80 -10.71 -5.67
C LEU A 56 -3.53 -9.43 -6.08
N TYR A 57 -3.54 -9.11 -7.37
CA TYR A 57 -4.35 -8.00 -7.87
C TYR A 57 -5.83 -8.22 -7.57
N TYR A 58 -6.36 -9.40 -7.91
CA TYR A 58 -7.76 -9.76 -7.62
C TYR A 58 -8.07 -9.59 -6.14
N ASP A 59 -7.19 -10.03 -5.26
CA ASP A 59 -7.37 -9.93 -3.82
C ASP A 59 -7.37 -8.47 -3.32
N CYS A 60 -6.50 -7.62 -3.90
CA CYS A 60 -6.44 -6.18 -3.60
C CYS A 60 -7.64 -5.40 -4.12
N ALA A 61 -8.26 -5.86 -5.21
CA ALA A 61 -9.35 -5.16 -5.89
C ALA A 61 -10.75 -5.63 -5.47
N ASN A 62 -10.90 -6.92 -5.11
CA ASN A 62 -12.20 -7.55 -4.92
C ASN A 62 -12.34 -8.32 -3.60
N ASN A 63 -11.24 -8.73 -2.94
CA ASN A 63 -11.31 -9.64 -1.80
C ASN A 63 -11.13 -8.95 -0.42
N TYR A 64 -11.45 -7.66 -0.32
CA TYR A 64 -11.45 -6.94 0.96
C TYR A 64 -12.86 -6.47 1.31
N PRO A 65 -13.17 -6.21 2.60
CA PRO A 65 -14.52 -5.82 3.03
C PRO A 65 -14.82 -4.35 2.65
N TYR A 66 -15.01 -4.09 1.36
CA TYR A 66 -15.12 -2.76 0.76
C TYR A 66 -16.15 -1.87 1.48
N VAL A 67 -17.39 -2.34 1.61
CA VAL A 67 -18.47 -1.58 2.26
C VAL A 67 -18.10 -1.18 3.69
N LYS A 68 -17.55 -2.12 4.47
CA LYS A 68 -17.14 -1.85 5.85
C LYS A 68 -15.99 -0.84 5.92
N LEU A 69 -15.05 -0.89 4.99
CA LEU A 69 -13.95 0.10 4.93
C LEU A 69 -14.46 1.47 4.52
N CYS A 70 -15.37 1.56 3.54
CA CYS A 70 -15.98 2.83 3.15
C CYS A 70 -16.70 3.48 4.34
N GLU A 71 -17.52 2.73 5.08
CA GLU A 71 -18.16 3.21 6.30
C GLU A 71 -17.14 3.60 7.38
N ALA A 72 -16.15 2.75 7.64
CA ALA A 72 -15.14 3.01 8.66
C ALA A 72 -14.30 4.25 8.37
N PHE A 73 -14.05 4.57 7.09
CA PHE A 73 -13.25 5.70 6.63
C PHE A 73 -14.10 6.89 6.16
N GLY A 74 -15.43 6.82 6.26
CA GLY A 74 -16.31 7.89 5.81
C GLY A 74 -16.20 8.17 4.30
N LEU A 75 -15.84 7.18 3.50
CA LEU A 75 -15.69 7.32 2.06
C LEU A 75 -17.02 7.03 1.34
N PRO A 76 -17.39 7.84 0.33
CA PRO A 76 -18.56 7.57 -0.49
C PRO A 76 -18.33 6.39 -1.42
N ASP A 77 -19.39 5.68 -1.80
CA ASP A 77 -19.31 4.57 -2.74
C ASP A 77 -19.21 5.08 -4.19
N TYR A 78 -17.98 5.34 -4.63
CA TYR A 78 -17.66 5.76 -6.00
C TYR A 78 -16.60 4.86 -6.61
N ALA A 79 -16.56 4.78 -7.94
CA ALA A 79 -15.47 4.11 -8.66
C ALA A 79 -14.08 4.66 -8.28
N SER A 80 -13.99 5.96 -7.98
CA SER A 80 -12.76 6.59 -7.50
C SER A 80 -12.36 6.13 -6.09
N THR A 81 -13.33 5.85 -5.21
CA THR A 81 -13.09 5.26 -3.89
C THR A 81 -12.55 3.85 -4.02
N TRP A 82 -13.18 3.01 -4.83
CA TRP A 82 -12.68 1.67 -5.15
C TRP A 82 -11.25 1.71 -5.69
N PHE A 83 -10.95 2.60 -6.64
CA PHE A 83 -9.61 2.73 -7.23
C PHE A 83 -8.55 3.10 -6.17
N LYS A 84 -8.86 4.05 -5.28
CA LYS A 84 -7.93 4.50 -4.23
C LYS A 84 -7.69 3.44 -3.17
N LEU A 85 -8.74 2.75 -2.72
CA LEU A 85 -8.60 1.63 -1.79
C LEU A 85 -7.84 0.48 -2.44
N THR A 86 -8.08 0.18 -3.71
CA THR A 86 -7.32 -0.83 -4.47
C THR A 86 -5.84 -0.48 -4.55
N ILE A 87 -5.48 0.77 -4.87
CA ILE A 87 -4.08 1.23 -4.88
C ILE A 87 -3.44 1.10 -3.49
N MET A 88 -4.16 1.45 -2.42
CA MET A 88 -3.65 1.33 -1.05
C MET A 88 -3.32 -0.14 -0.72
N HIS A 89 -4.20 -1.09 -1.06
CA HIS A 89 -3.95 -2.51 -0.86
C HIS A 89 -2.78 -3.02 -1.72
N ILE A 90 -2.73 -2.63 -3.00
CA ILE A 90 -1.61 -2.97 -3.90
C ILE A 90 -0.29 -2.48 -3.33
N TRP A 91 -0.24 -1.23 -2.87
CA TRP A 91 0.95 -0.65 -2.25
C TRP A 91 1.42 -1.45 -1.04
N MET A 92 0.51 -1.84 -0.13
CA MET A 92 0.84 -2.66 1.04
C MET A 92 1.43 -4.02 0.64
N VAL A 93 0.86 -4.68 -0.37
CA VAL A 93 1.38 -5.95 -0.90
C VAL A 93 2.74 -5.78 -1.54
N LEU A 94 2.93 -4.74 -2.35
CA LEU A 94 4.21 -4.46 -2.99
C LEU A 94 5.30 -4.16 -1.95
N MET A 95 4.99 -3.41 -0.90
CA MET A 95 5.89 -3.16 0.23
C MET A 95 6.31 -4.47 0.92
N ARG A 96 5.35 -5.35 1.21
CA ARG A 96 5.62 -6.67 1.81
C ARG A 96 6.49 -7.55 0.92
N LEU A 97 6.22 -7.59 -0.38
CA LEU A 97 6.93 -8.44 -1.35
C LEU A 97 8.33 -7.91 -1.67
N HIS A 98 8.52 -6.59 -1.68
CA HIS A 98 9.81 -5.96 -1.94
C HIS A 98 10.90 -6.41 -0.96
N VAL A 99 10.53 -6.61 0.31
CA VAL A 99 11.48 -7.03 1.36
C VAL A 99 11.86 -8.51 1.23
N SER A 100 11.02 -9.34 0.60
CA SER A 100 11.20 -10.80 0.59
C SER A 100 11.60 -11.39 -0.75
N LEU A 101 11.36 -10.69 -1.86
CA LEU A 101 11.73 -11.17 -3.20
C LEU A 101 13.07 -10.63 -3.65
N GLU A 102 13.78 -11.42 -4.45
CA GLU A 102 14.92 -10.93 -5.23
C GLU A 102 14.46 -9.86 -6.22
N VAL A 103 15.33 -8.87 -6.49
CA VAL A 103 15.05 -7.69 -7.33
C VAL A 103 14.39 -8.05 -8.66
N HIS A 104 14.90 -9.06 -9.38
CA HIS A 104 14.34 -9.46 -10.68
C HIS A 104 12.92 -10.03 -10.57
N SER A 105 12.68 -10.88 -9.57
CA SER A 105 11.37 -11.48 -9.29
C SER A 105 10.36 -10.43 -8.85
N TYR A 106 10.77 -9.50 -7.97
CA TYR A 106 9.95 -8.38 -7.52
C TYR A 106 9.54 -7.49 -8.70
N ILE A 107 10.49 -7.05 -9.54
CA ILE A 107 10.21 -6.19 -10.69
C ILE A 107 9.25 -6.89 -11.67
N ARG A 108 9.42 -8.20 -11.90
CA ARG A 108 8.49 -8.96 -12.76
C ARG A 108 7.09 -8.97 -12.17
N LEU A 109 6.95 -9.37 -10.90
CA LEU A 109 5.66 -9.44 -10.22
C LEU A 109 4.98 -8.08 -10.17
N GLN A 110 5.70 -7.02 -9.79
CA GLN A 110 5.20 -5.66 -9.75
C GLN A 110 4.66 -5.21 -11.11
N ARG A 111 5.44 -5.41 -12.19
CA ARG A 111 5.01 -5.05 -13.55
C ARG A 111 3.77 -5.83 -13.98
N SER A 112 3.72 -7.12 -13.70
CA SER A 112 2.60 -7.99 -14.04
C SER A 112 1.34 -7.57 -13.27
N LEU A 113 1.47 -7.31 -11.97
CA LEU A 113 0.37 -6.88 -11.10
C LEU A 113 -0.21 -5.54 -11.55
N LEU A 114 0.66 -4.54 -11.79
CA LEU A 114 0.22 -3.23 -12.26
C LEU A 114 -0.37 -3.30 -13.68
N ALA A 115 0.13 -4.18 -14.55
CA ALA A 115 -0.46 -4.39 -15.87
C ALA A 115 -1.89 -4.95 -15.76
N VAL A 116 -2.11 -5.95 -14.90
CA VAL A 116 -3.46 -6.49 -14.64
C VAL A 116 -4.38 -5.42 -14.04
N MET A 117 -3.87 -4.62 -13.10
CA MET A 117 -4.63 -3.49 -12.54
C MET A 117 -5.08 -2.52 -13.62
N TRP A 118 -4.17 -2.04 -14.47
CA TRP A 118 -4.51 -1.07 -15.50
C TRP A 118 -5.48 -1.63 -16.54
N MET A 119 -5.39 -2.92 -16.86
CA MET A 119 -6.39 -3.58 -17.72
C MET A 119 -7.78 -3.65 -17.09
N ASP A 120 -7.91 -3.87 -15.78
CA ASP A 120 -9.22 -3.85 -15.10
C ASP A 120 -9.78 -2.43 -15.01
N VAL A 121 -8.93 -1.46 -14.69
CA VAL A 121 -9.29 -0.05 -14.62
C VAL A 121 -9.84 0.45 -15.96
N ASP A 122 -9.13 0.14 -17.06
CA ASP A 122 -9.56 0.51 -18.41
C ASP A 122 -10.94 -0.06 -18.75
N LYS A 123 -11.17 -1.35 -18.47
CA LYS A 123 -12.47 -2.01 -18.68
C LYS A 123 -13.59 -1.41 -17.82
N ARG A 124 -13.32 -1.11 -16.55
CA ARG A 124 -14.32 -0.48 -15.66
C ARG A 124 -14.67 0.92 -16.11
N LEU A 125 -13.68 1.71 -16.55
CA LEU A 125 -13.91 3.04 -17.12
C LEU A 125 -14.69 2.97 -18.43
N GLU A 126 -14.46 1.97 -19.27
CA GLU A 126 -15.24 1.75 -20.48
C GLU A 126 -16.73 1.50 -20.15
N VAL A 127 -17.01 0.66 -19.15
CA VAL A 127 -18.39 0.40 -18.68
C VAL A 127 -19.03 1.67 -18.12
N ILE A 128 -18.34 2.36 -17.20
CA ILE A 128 -18.86 3.60 -16.60
C ILE A 128 -19.10 4.67 -17.68
N GLY A 129 -18.16 4.83 -18.61
CA GLY A 129 -18.24 5.80 -19.70
C GLY A 129 -19.45 5.57 -20.62
N LYS A 130 -19.82 4.30 -20.86
CA LYS A 130 -21.05 3.95 -21.59
C LYS A 130 -22.30 4.39 -20.85
N GLU A 131 -22.37 4.17 -19.54
CA GLU A 131 -23.53 4.54 -18.71
C GLU A 131 -23.73 6.07 -18.66
N ILE A 132 -22.65 6.83 -18.47
CA ILE A 132 -22.72 8.29 -18.37
C ILE A 132 -22.62 9.01 -19.73
N LYS A 133 -22.48 8.26 -20.84
CA LYS A 133 -22.31 8.76 -22.21
C LYS A 133 -21.12 9.72 -22.36
N GLN A 134 -20.03 9.46 -21.66
CA GLN A 134 -18.79 10.24 -21.74
C GLN A 134 -17.58 9.31 -21.89
N SER A 135 -16.59 9.72 -22.70
CA SER A 135 -15.32 9.00 -22.77
C SER A 135 -14.48 9.32 -21.55
N LEU A 136 -14.15 8.29 -20.76
CA LEU A 136 -13.29 8.38 -19.57
C LEU A 136 -11.91 7.74 -19.79
N THR A 137 -11.69 7.16 -20.98
CA THR A 137 -10.46 6.44 -21.36
C THR A 137 -9.64 7.25 -22.36
N SER A 138 -9.85 8.58 -22.41
CA SER A 138 -9.00 9.44 -23.24
C SER A 138 -7.54 9.32 -22.80
N TYR A 139 -6.60 9.49 -23.73
CA TYR A 139 -5.18 9.42 -23.41
C TYR A 139 -4.79 10.41 -22.29
N GLY A 140 -5.43 11.59 -22.25
CA GLY A 140 -5.21 12.58 -21.20
C GLY A 140 -5.66 12.08 -19.82
N ASP A 141 -6.84 11.48 -19.74
CA ASP A 141 -7.41 10.96 -18.49
C ASP A 141 -6.56 9.81 -17.95
N MET A 142 -6.24 8.84 -18.82
CA MET A 142 -5.40 7.71 -18.45
C MET A 142 -4.01 8.18 -17.99
N LYS A 143 -3.37 9.09 -18.73
CA LYS A 143 -2.09 9.68 -18.33
C LYS A 143 -2.18 10.38 -16.98
N HIS A 144 -3.26 11.11 -16.71
CA HIS A 144 -3.48 11.76 -15.43
C HIS A 144 -3.64 10.76 -14.28
N MET A 145 -4.45 9.71 -14.46
CA MET A 145 -4.59 8.65 -13.47
C MET A 145 -3.27 7.89 -13.24
N HIS A 146 -2.49 7.68 -14.30
CA HIS A 146 -1.13 7.17 -14.18
C HIS A 146 -0.24 8.14 -13.38
N GLY A 147 -0.37 9.46 -13.51
CA GLY A 147 0.32 10.39 -12.62
C GLY A 147 -0.08 10.20 -11.15
N LEU A 148 -1.38 10.14 -10.89
CA LEU A 148 -1.95 10.02 -9.54
C LEU A 148 -1.57 8.71 -8.84
N HIS A 149 -1.51 7.58 -9.55
CA HIS A 149 -1.09 6.33 -8.92
C HIS A 149 0.36 6.41 -8.44
N LEU A 150 1.27 6.97 -9.24
CA LEU A 150 2.69 7.11 -8.88
C LEU A 150 2.88 8.03 -7.70
N GLN A 151 2.19 9.17 -7.73
CA GLN A 151 2.17 10.09 -6.61
C GLN A 151 1.68 9.39 -5.35
N THR A 152 0.61 8.59 -5.43
CA THR A 152 0.05 7.88 -4.27
C THR A 152 1.05 6.88 -3.67
N LEU A 153 1.71 6.08 -4.50
CA LEU A 153 2.72 5.14 -4.02
C LEU A 153 3.87 5.87 -3.32
N LEU A 154 4.36 6.97 -3.91
CA LEU A 154 5.44 7.78 -3.36
C LEU A 154 5.06 8.41 -2.01
N GLU A 155 3.88 9.01 -1.92
CA GLU A 155 3.41 9.64 -0.70
C GLU A 155 3.18 8.63 0.43
N TYR A 156 2.67 7.44 0.10
CA TYR A 156 2.51 6.36 1.08
C TYR A 156 3.85 5.81 1.55
N ASP A 157 4.85 5.66 0.67
CA ASP A 157 6.20 5.28 1.06
C ASP A 157 6.82 6.29 2.04
N GLU A 158 6.78 7.57 1.68
CA GLU A 158 7.31 8.66 2.52
C GLU A 158 6.60 8.73 3.87
N GLY A 159 5.26 8.71 3.86
CA GLY A 159 4.46 8.76 5.07
C GLY A 159 4.67 7.55 5.98
N TYR A 160 4.69 6.35 5.40
CA TYR A 160 4.82 5.12 6.18
C TYR A 160 6.19 4.98 6.83
N LEU A 161 7.27 5.39 6.15
CA LEU A 161 8.64 5.33 6.68
C LEU A 161 8.96 6.45 7.68
N SER A 162 8.15 7.51 7.70
CA SER A 162 8.31 8.65 8.61
C SER A 162 7.52 8.42 9.91
N ASP A 163 6.55 9.28 10.21
CA ASP A 163 5.66 9.16 11.36
C ASP A 163 4.18 9.22 10.93
N ASP A 164 3.27 8.97 11.89
CA ASP A 164 1.84 8.96 11.61
C ASP A 164 1.28 10.33 11.22
N THR A 165 1.97 11.43 11.53
CA THR A 165 1.54 12.78 11.10
C THR A 165 1.82 13.00 9.61
N VAL A 166 2.98 12.56 9.12
CA VAL A 166 3.32 12.60 7.70
C VAL A 166 2.42 11.62 6.92
N LEU A 167 2.19 10.41 7.46
CA LEU A 167 1.26 9.46 6.88
C LEU A 167 -0.18 9.99 6.82
N ALA A 168 -0.64 10.70 7.85
CA ALA A 168 -1.94 11.39 7.83
C ALA A 168 -2.02 12.38 6.67
N GLY A 169 -0.97 13.18 6.46
CA GLY A 169 -0.88 14.13 5.36
C GLY A 169 -0.87 13.47 3.98
N ALA A 170 -0.20 12.32 3.83
CA ALA A 170 -0.23 11.51 2.61
C ALA A 170 -1.64 10.94 2.34
N ILE A 171 -2.28 10.35 3.34
CA ILE A 171 -3.64 9.82 3.24
C ILE A 171 -4.63 10.94 2.88
N TRP A 172 -4.51 12.11 3.49
CA TRP A 172 -5.39 13.25 3.21
C TRP A 172 -5.28 13.71 1.74
N ARG A 173 -4.07 13.82 1.21
CA ARG A 173 -3.83 14.20 -0.19
C ARG A 173 -4.28 13.10 -1.16
N CYS A 174 -3.94 11.85 -0.89
CA CYS A 174 -4.13 10.74 -1.82
C CYS A 174 -5.51 10.11 -1.74
N LEU A 175 -5.96 9.71 -0.55
CA LEU A 175 -7.25 9.03 -0.35
C LEU A 175 -8.41 10.04 -0.35
N TYR A 176 -8.26 11.14 0.39
CA TYR A 176 -9.33 12.13 0.56
C TYR A 176 -9.27 13.31 -0.41
N LEU A 177 -8.29 13.33 -1.34
CA LEU A 177 -8.16 14.36 -2.38
C LEU A 177 -8.07 15.80 -1.83
N GLN A 178 -7.42 15.98 -0.68
CA GLN A 178 -7.30 17.28 0.00
C GLN A 178 -8.65 17.92 0.37
N ARG A 179 -9.74 17.14 0.38
CA ARG A 179 -11.06 17.62 0.78
C ARG A 179 -11.15 17.69 2.30
N SER A 180 -12.08 18.51 2.79
CA SER A 180 -12.40 18.54 4.22
C SER A 180 -13.02 17.21 4.65
N TYR A 181 -12.43 16.57 5.65
CA TYR A 181 -12.88 15.32 6.25
C TYR A 181 -12.60 15.33 7.75
N ASP A 182 -13.37 14.56 8.51
CA ASP A 182 -13.13 14.37 9.94
C ASP A 182 -11.78 13.67 10.16
N PRO A 183 -10.86 14.25 10.94
CA PRO A 183 -9.55 13.65 11.24
C PRO A 183 -9.65 12.26 11.89
N ILE A 184 -10.77 11.93 12.52
CA ILE A 184 -11.03 10.58 13.07
C ILE A 184 -10.98 9.52 11.96
N TYR A 185 -11.50 9.81 10.77
CA TYR A 185 -11.45 8.88 9.64
C TYR A 185 -10.02 8.68 9.13
N VAL A 186 -9.23 9.75 9.06
CA VAL A 186 -7.81 9.66 8.71
C VAL A 186 -7.05 8.77 9.70
N ASN A 187 -7.29 8.96 11.01
CA ASN A 187 -6.69 8.13 12.04
C ASN A 187 -7.06 6.64 11.90
N ARG A 188 -8.31 6.33 11.55
CA ARG A 188 -8.74 4.95 11.29
C ARG A 188 -8.01 4.32 10.09
N VAL A 189 -7.78 5.09 9.03
CA VAL A 189 -6.98 4.63 7.88
C VAL A 189 -5.54 4.34 8.28
N ILE A 190 -4.91 5.21 9.09
CA ILE A 190 -3.56 4.99 9.61
C ILE A 190 -3.49 3.68 10.40
N LEU A 191 -4.41 3.50 11.36
CA LEU A 191 -4.49 2.28 12.15
C LEU A 191 -4.69 1.04 11.28
N TYR A 192 -5.55 1.14 10.26
CA TYR A 192 -5.75 0.07 9.29
C TYR A 192 -4.46 -0.26 8.54
N ILE A 193 -3.77 0.72 7.96
CA ILE A 193 -2.52 0.51 7.23
C ILE A 193 -1.45 -0.13 8.12
N ARG A 194 -1.21 0.43 9.32
CA ARG A 194 -0.19 -0.08 10.25
C ARG A 194 -0.47 -1.51 10.68
N SER A 195 -1.71 -1.80 11.07
CA SER A 195 -2.12 -3.13 11.54
C SER A 195 -2.19 -4.17 10.43
N THR A 196 -2.58 -3.77 9.21
CA THR A 196 -2.62 -4.65 8.04
C THR A 196 -1.22 -4.96 7.55
N MET A 197 -0.32 -3.98 7.48
CA MET A 197 1.09 -4.20 7.15
C MET A 197 1.74 -5.19 8.12
N ALA A 198 1.47 -5.04 9.42
CA ALA A 198 1.99 -5.96 10.42
C ALA A 198 1.42 -7.39 10.23
N TYR A 199 0.15 -7.53 9.84
CA TYR A 199 -0.45 -8.82 9.48
C TYR A 199 0.23 -9.42 8.24
N LEU A 200 0.42 -8.63 7.18
CA LEU A 200 1.10 -9.09 5.96
C LEU A 200 2.54 -9.54 6.27
N ASP A 201 3.27 -8.82 7.13
CA ASP A 201 4.62 -9.17 7.58
C ASP A 201 4.65 -10.51 8.34
N SER A 202 3.51 -10.96 8.91
CA SER A 202 3.40 -12.26 9.60
C SER A 202 3.14 -13.46 8.68
N LEU A 203 2.76 -13.24 7.43
CA LEU A 203 2.45 -14.30 6.46
C LEU A 203 3.72 -14.85 5.79
N ASP A 204 3.74 -16.14 5.45
CA ASP A 204 4.82 -16.74 4.68
C ASP A 204 4.79 -16.26 3.22
N LEU A 205 5.99 -16.09 2.62
CA LEU A 205 6.09 -15.64 1.24
C LEU A 205 5.47 -16.64 0.25
N ASN A 206 5.67 -17.95 0.46
CA ASN A 206 5.18 -18.95 -0.49
C ASN A 206 3.65 -18.99 -0.46
N ASP A 207 3.05 -18.87 0.72
CA ASP A 207 1.60 -18.79 0.87
C ASP A 207 1.05 -17.56 0.11
N ILE A 208 1.68 -16.39 0.26
CA ILE A 208 1.27 -15.18 -0.50
C ILE A 208 1.36 -15.41 -2.02
N LEU A 209 2.42 -16.07 -2.51
CA LEU A 209 2.64 -16.25 -3.95
C LEU A 209 1.74 -17.33 -4.57
N VAL A 210 1.42 -18.39 -3.83
CA VAL A 210 0.65 -19.53 -4.34
C VAL A 210 -0.85 -19.33 -4.12
N ASP A 211 -1.22 -18.92 -2.91
CA ASP A 211 -2.59 -18.87 -2.43
C ASP A 211 -3.20 -17.45 -2.43
N GLY A 212 -2.36 -16.42 -2.54
CA GLY A 212 -2.80 -15.02 -2.45
C GLY A 212 -3.20 -14.60 -1.04
N ILE A 213 -3.95 -13.51 -0.93
CA ILE A 213 -4.45 -12.95 0.33
C ILE A 213 -5.93 -13.29 0.45
N LYS A 214 -6.22 -14.41 1.11
CA LYS A 214 -7.58 -14.94 1.29
C LYS A 214 -8.48 -14.01 2.10
N GLU A 215 -7.92 -13.36 3.12
CA GLU A 215 -8.65 -12.45 4.01
C GLU A 215 -7.76 -11.29 4.45
N TRP A 216 -8.29 -10.07 4.30
CA TRP A 216 -7.67 -8.86 4.82
C TRP A 216 -7.97 -8.72 6.31
N LYS A 217 -6.93 -8.83 7.14
CA LYS A 217 -7.03 -8.75 8.60
C LYS A 217 -6.20 -7.60 9.12
N THR A 218 -6.69 -7.00 10.20
CA THR A 218 -5.93 -6.08 11.03
C THR A 218 -5.37 -6.83 12.23
N MET A 219 -4.08 -6.67 12.52
CA MET A 219 -3.55 -7.11 13.81
C MET A 219 -4.17 -6.28 14.93
N LYS A 220 -4.68 -6.96 15.97
CA LYS A 220 -5.14 -6.26 17.17
C LYS A 220 -3.94 -5.60 17.84
N PRO A 221 -4.06 -4.33 18.29
CA PRO A 221 -2.99 -3.68 19.03
C PRO A 221 -2.61 -4.53 20.25
N THR A 222 -1.32 -4.68 20.50
CA THR A 222 -0.86 -5.43 21.68
C THR A 222 -1.18 -4.63 22.94
N VAL A 223 -1.25 -5.30 24.10
CA VAL A 223 -1.51 -4.65 25.41
C VAL A 223 -0.56 -3.47 25.67
N THR A 224 0.67 -3.54 25.12
CA THR A 224 1.69 -2.49 25.21
C THR A 224 1.32 -1.25 24.39
N ASP A 225 0.71 -1.43 23.22
CA ASP A 225 0.29 -0.34 22.33
C ASP A 225 -0.91 0.41 22.92
N VAL A 226 -1.85 -0.33 23.53
CA VAL A 226 -3.00 0.24 24.25
C VAL A 226 -2.53 1.12 25.41
N LYS A 227 -1.58 0.62 26.22
CA LYS A 227 -1.01 1.40 27.33
C LYS A 227 -0.32 2.69 26.87
N LYS A 228 0.36 2.64 25.71
CA LYS A 228 1.04 3.81 25.15
C LYS A 228 0.05 4.85 24.61
N PHE A 229 -1.05 4.40 24.01
CA PHE A 229 -2.15 5.25 23.58
C PHE A 229 -2.84 5.93 24.77
N ASP A 230 -3.20 5.16 25.80
CA ASP A 230 -3.82 5.66 27.03
C ASP A 230 -2.93 6.71 27.72
N ASP A 231 -1.60 6.49 27.72
CA ASP A 231 -0.64 7.42 28.29
C ASP A 231 -0.53 8.74 27.48
N CYS A 232 -0.64 8.66 26.15
CA CYS A 232 -0.63 9.82 25.27
C CYS A 232 -1.90 10.68 25.43
N ASP A 233 -3.07 10.04 25.47
CA ASP A 233 -4.36 10.71 25.69
C ASP A 233 -4.45 11.32 27.09
N ARG A 234 -3.84 10.69 28.10
CA ARG A 234 -3.71 11.25 29.44
C ARG A 234 -2.85 12.53 29.42
N LYS A 235 -1.68 12.49 28.79
CA LYS A 235 -0.78 13.66 28.68
C LYS A 235 -1.40 14.82 27.88
N ARG A 236 -2.18 14.52 26.85
CA ARG A 236 -2.92 15.54 26.09
C ARG A 236 -3.95 16.25 26.96
N ARG A 237 -4.77 15.51 27.71
CA ARG A 237 -5.74 16.09 28.65
C ARG A 237 -5.09 16.94 29.72
N GLU A 238 -3.99 16.45 30.31
CA GLU A 238 -3.20 17.21 31.29
C GLU A 238 -2.63 18.52 30.71
N TYR A 239 -2.23 18.54 29.43
CA TYR A 239 -1.77 19.75 28.75
C TYR A 239 -2.91 20.73 28.47
N GLU A 240 -4.08 20.25 28.02
CA GLU A 240 -5.26 21.06 27.76
C GLU A 240 -5.81 21.68 29.06
N GLU A 241 -5.86 20.93 30.16
CA GLU A 241 -6.26 21.43 31.48
C GLU A 241 -5.32 22.52 31.99
N LYS A 242 -4.00 22.33 31.85
CA LYS A 242 -3.00 23.36 32.22
C LYS A 242 -3.14 24.63 31.40
N LYS A 243 -3.53 24.52 30.13
CA LYS A 243 -3.76 25.66 29.23
C LYS A 243 -5.06 26.42 29.56
N ILE A 244 -6.05 25.75 30.15
CA ILE A 244 -7.30 26.40 30.62
C ILE A 244 -7.05 27.18 31.92
N ILE A 245 -6.11 26.73 32.75
CA ILE A 245 -5.81 27.31 34.07
C ILE A 245 -4.74 28.43 33.99
N SER A 246 -4.04 28.59 32.85
CA SER A 246 -3.05 29.65 32.57
C SER A 246 -3.63 30.83 31.81
#